data_AF-A0A427AEH1-F1
#
_entry.id   AF-A0A427AEH1-F1
#
_cell.length_a   1.000
_cell.length_b   1.000
_cell.length_c   1.000
_cell.angle_alpha   90.00
_cell.angle_beta   90.00
_cell.angle_gamma   90.00
#
_symmetry.space_group_name_H-M   'P 1'
#
loop_
_entity.id
_entity.type
_entity.pdbx_description
1 polymer ?
#
loop_
_entity_poly.entity_id
_entity_poly.type
_entity_poly.pdbx_seq_one_letter_code
_entity_poly.pdbx_strand_id
1 'polypeptide(L)'
;MYSEIPKFEWTEADILRLAASVESNTNHPVGKAIVEASRSVGSQNVKAQDGTFSEEPGSGVVAVVDQKKVAVGTLSWLRRHGIVDNPFPDVELNNQSVVYVGVDSALAGLIYFEDKIREDALHVVETLSKQGINIYMLSGDKKNTAEYVASMVGIDKTKVLSEVKPKEKKMFISELQKNQKVVAMVGDGINDAAALASADIGIAMGEGVGAASDVSSIVLMGNRLSQVPK
;
A
#
# COMPACT_ATOMS: atom_id res chain seq x y z
N MET A 1 11.21 14.07 -43.06
CA MET A 1 10.32 13.50 -42.04
C MET A 1 11.10 13.60 -40.74
N TYR A 2 10.78 14.57 -39.88
CA TYR A 2 11.44 14.72 -38.58
C TYR A 2 10.41 14.32 -37.52
N SER A 3 10.68 13.23 -36.81
CA SER A 3 9.94 12.85 -35.62
C SER A 3 10.61 13.55 -34.43
N GLU A 4 9.95 14.53 -33.83
CA GLU A 4 10.34 15.03 -32.51
C GLU A 4 9.97 13.97 -31.48
N ILE A 5 10.99 13.31 -30.92
CA ILE A 5 10.82 12.48 -29.73
C ILE A 5 10.65 13.47 -28.57
N PRO A 6 9.56 13.41 -27.80
CA PRO A 6 9.40 14.31 -26.65
C PRO A 6 10.57 14.08 -25.68
N LYS A 7 11.38 15.11 -25.49
CA LYS A 7 12.41 15.12 -24.45
C LYS A 7 11.68 15.27 -23.13
N PHE A 8 11.68 14.22 -22.31
CA PHE A 8 11.29 14.36 -20.92
C PHE A 8 12.31 15.27 -20.23
N GLU A 9 11.82 16.36 -19.63
CA GLU A 9 12.66 17.37 -18.96
C GLU A 9 13.31 16.83 -17.68
N TRP A 10 12.71 15.80 -17.08
CA TRP A 10 13.16 15.19 -15.83
C TRP A 10 13.56 13.73 -16.01
N THR A 11 14.64 13.33 -15.36
CA THR A 11 15.00 11.92 -15.23
C THR A 11 14.22 11.25 -14.09
N GLU A 12 14.19 9.91 -14.05
CA GLU A 12 13.60 9.16 -12.94
C GLU A 12 14.22 9.56 -11.58
N ALA A 13 15.53 9.81 -11.56
CA ALA A 13 16.25 10.26 -10.37
C ALA A 13 15.80 11.66 -9.92
N ASP A 14 15.55 12.58 -10.87
CA ASP A 14 15.04 13.92 -10.56
C ASP A 14 13.64 13.87 -9.95
N ILE A 15 12.74 13.08 -10.57
CA ILE A 15 11.36 12.91 -10.11
C ILE A 15 11.36 12.36 -8.68
N LEU A 16 12.14 11.31 -8.44
CA LEU A 16 12.21 10.65 -7.12
C LEU A 16 12.83 11.58 -6.06
N ARG A 17 13.89 12.31 -6.40
CA ARG A 17 14.54 13.28 -5.51
C ARG A 17 13.59 14.42 -5.14
N LEU A 18 12.89 15.01 -6.11
CA LEU A 18 11.96 16.12 -5.89
C LEU A 18 10.76 15.68 -5.06
N ALA A 19 10.17 14.53 -5.39
CA ALA A 19 9.05 13.97 -4.62
C ALA A 19 9.46 13.70 -3.17
N ALA A 20 10.60 13.01 -2.96
CA ALA A 20 11.11 12.73 -1.62
C ALA A 20 11.44 13.99 -0.81
N SER A 21 11.88 15.06 -1.46
CA SER A 21 12.19 16.34 -0.80
C SER A 21 10.94 17.00 -0.22
N VAL A 22 9.79 16.89 -0.90
CA VAL A 22 8.49 17.35 -0.37
C VAL A 22 7.99 16.40 0.71
N GLU A 23 7.96 15.10 0.41
CA GLU A 23 7.41 14.04 1.27
C GLU A 23 8.17 13.85 2.59
N SER A 24 9.43 14.31 2.68
CA SER A 24 10.20 14.32 3.93
C SER A 24 9.57 15.17 5.05
N ASN A 25 8.53 15.95 4.75
CA ASN A 25 7.79 16.79 5.71
C ASN A 25 6.46 16.17 6.19
N THR A 26 6.07 14.98 5.69
CA THR A 26 4.88 14.25 6.15
C THR A 26 5.25 12.93 6.84
N ASN A 27 4.33 12.40 7.64
CA ASN A 27 4.41 11.06 8.24
C ASN A 27 3.63 10.00 7.45
N HIS A 28 3.08 10.34 6.29
CA HIS A 28 2.28 9.43 5.48
C HIS A 28 3.09 8.21 5.01
N PRO A 29 2.55 6.97 5.06
CA PRO A 29 3.27 5.76 4.64
C PRO A 29 3.81 5.83 3.20
N VAL A 30 3.01 6.35 2.27
CA VAL A 30 3.43 6.56 0.87
C VAL A 30 4.62 7.52 0.79
N GLY A 31 4.61 8.62 1.54
CA GLY A 31 5.72 9.57 1.57
C GLY A 31 7.00 8.95 2.13
N LYS A 32 6.89 8.13 3.18
CA LYS A 32 8.03 7.36 3.72
C LYS A 32 8.62 6.42 2.67
N ALA A 33 7.79 5.70 1.92
CA ALA A 33 8.24 4.81 0.86
C ALA A 33 8.99 5.57 -0.25
N ILE A 34 8.52 6.74 -0.67
CA ILE A 34 9.21 7.61 -1.64
C ILE A 34 10.57 8.07 -1.10
N VAL A 35 10.61 8.50 0.16
CA VAL A 35 11.85 8.95 0.82
C VAL A 35 12.88 7.83 0.93
N GLU A 36 12.44 6.61 1.26
CA GLU A 36 13.30 5.42 1.31
C GLU A 36 13.82 5.02 -0.06
N ALA A 37 12.96 5.04 -1.08
CA ALA A 37 13.35 4.77 -2.47
C ALA A 37 14.37 5.80 -2.99
N SER A 38 14.19 7.09 -2.68
CA SER A 38 15.18 8.13 -3.05
C SER A 38 16.55 7.88 -2.40
N ARG A 39 16.56 7.45 -1.13
CA ARG A 39 17.80 7.13 -0.41
C ARG A 39 18.51 5.91 -0.99
N SER A 40 17.79 4.88 -1.41
CA SER A 40 18.38 3.64 -1.93
C SER A 40 19.12 3.85 -3.27
N VAL A 41 18.73 4.84 -4.06
CA VAL A 41 19.41 5.24 -5.29
C VAL A 41 20.51 6.28 -5.09
N GLY A 42 20.83 6.62 -3.84
CA GLY A 42 21.91 7.56 -3.49
C GLY A 42 21.57 9.04 -3.67
N SER A 43 20.29 9.39 -3.83
CA SER A 43 19.86 10.78 -3.97
C SER A 43 19.89 11.51 -2.63
N GLN A 44 20.49 12.71 -2.62
CA GLN A 44 20.38 13.62 -1.48
C GLN A 44 19.10 14.44 -1.64
N ASN A 45 18.12 14.17 -0.78
CA ASN A 45 16.91 14.98 -0.69
C ASN A 45 17.28 16.41 -0.26
N VAL A 46 16.64 17.40 -0.88
CA VAL A 46 16.80 18.80 -0.51
C VAL A 46 15.70 19.17 0.48
N LYS A 47 16.03 20.02 1.45
CA LYS A 47 15.02 20.53 2.37
C LYS A 47 14.04 21.43 1.61
N ALA A 48 12.74 21.21 1.77
CA ALA A 48 11.73 22.15 1.32
C ALA A 48 11.96 23.54 1.94
N GLN A 49 11.64 24.58 1.19
CA GLN A 49 11.72 25.96 1.67
C GLN A 49 10.75 26.17 2.84
N ASP A 50 11.24 26.78 3.91
CA ASP A 50 10.45 27.01 5.12
C ASP A 50 9.18 27.81 4.82
N GLY A 51 8.04 27.37 5.37
CA GLY A 51 6.74 28.02 5.19
C GLY A 51 6.03 27.73 3.86
N THR A 52 6.61 26.92 2.97
CA THR A 52 5.99 26.59 1.67
C THR A 52 5.27 25.25 1.63
N PHE A 53 5.50 24.39 2.63
CA PHE A 53 4.88 23.07 2.70
C PHE A 53 3.39 23.15 3.03
N SER A 54 2.57 22.39 2.29
CA SER A 54 1.15 22.18 2.57
C SER A 54 0.76 20.75 2.24
N GLU A 55 -0.14 20.18 3.04
CA GLU A 55 -0.65 18.82 2.91
C GLU A 55 -2.18 18.84 2.97
N GLU A 56 -2.82 18.03 2.12
CA GLU A 56 -4.24 17.73 2.21
C GLU A 56 -4.44 16.21 2.29
N PRO A 57 -4.89 15.67 3.44
CA PRO A 57 -5.12 14.25 3.62
C PRO A 57 -6.01 13.65 2.53
N GLY A 58 -5.57 12.53 1.95
CA GLY A 58 -6.27 11.85 0.85
C GLY A 58 -6.07 12.49 -0.54
N SER A 59 -5.39 13.64 -0.62
CA SER A 59 -5.12 14.35 -1.88
C SER A 59 -3.64 14.40 -2.23
N GLY A 60 -2.79 14.94 -1.36
CA GLY A 60 -1.35 15.08 -1.63
C GLY A 60 -0.63 16.15 -0.81
N VAL A 61 0.62 16.41 -1.18
CA VAL A 61 1.53 17.40 -0.58
C VAL A 61 2.08 18.35 -1.65
N VAL A 62 2.48 19.56 -1.25
CA VAL A 62 3.15 20.55 -2.10
C VAL A 62 4.17 21.32 -1.29
N ALA A 63 5.32 21.67 -1.89
CA ALA A 63 6.28 22.61 -1.32
C ALA A 63 7.16 23.22 -2.41
N VAL A 64 7.98 24.22 -2.04
CA VAL A 64 9.03 24.73 -2.92
C VAL A 64 10.35 24.02 -2.59
N VAL A 65 10.97 23.41 -3.61
CA VAL A 65 12.26 22.70 -3.53
C VAL A 65 13.14 23.17 -4.69
N ASP A 66 14.38 23.57 -4.42
CA ASP A 66 15.28 24.13 -5.44
C ASP A 66 14.63 25.25 -6.29
N GLN A 67 13.88 26.14 -5.64
CA GLN A 67 13.10 27.23 -6.26
C GLN A 67 11.98 26.78 -7.22
N LYS A 68 11.64 25.49 -7.25
CA LYS A 68 10.54 24.93 -8.05
C LYS A 68 9.38 24.57 -7.15
N LYS A 69 8.15 24.82 -7.59
CA LYS A 69 6.94 24.36 -6.88
C LYS A 69 6.73 22.89 -7.22
N VAL A 70 6.89 22.01 -6.24
CA VAL A 70 6.73 20.56 -6.43
C VAL A 70 5.46 20.10 -5.73
N ALA A 71 4.57 19.43 -6.48
CA ALA A 71 3.35 18.82 -5.95
C ALA A 71 3.39 17.31 -6.14
N VAL A 72 3.07 16.55 -5.09
CA VAL A 72 2.99 15.08 -5.10
C VAL A 72 1.61 14.66 -4.64
N GLY A 73 0.91 13.80 -5.38
CA GLY A 73 -0.40 13.31 -4.95
C GLY A 73 -1.27 12.78 -6.08
N THR A 74 -2.59 12.84 -5.87
CA THR A 74 -3.59 12.44 -6.87
C THR A 74 -3.59 13.37 -8.08
N LEU A 75 -4.09 12.91 -9.23
CA LEU A 75 -4.20 13.76 -10.42
C LEU A 75 -5.07 15.02 -10.16
N SER A 76 -6.11 14.92 -9.33
CA SER A 76 -6.95 16.06 -8.97
C SER A 76 -6.18 17.08 -8.12
N TRP A 77 -5.33 16.62 -7.19
CA TRP A 77 -4.43 17.46 -6.40
C TRP A 77 -3.50 18.29 -7.30
N LEU A 78 -2.86 17.65 -8.28
CA LEU A 78 -1.93 18.32 -9.20
C LEU A 78 -2.66 19.37 -10.05
N ARG A 79 -3.86 19.05 -10.57
CA ARG A 79 -4.69 20.00 -11.32
C ARG A 79 -5.03 21.25 -10.51
N ARG A 80 -5.38 21.09 -9.22
CA ARG A 80 -5.62 22.23 -8.31
C ARG A 80 -4.38 23.09 -8.10
N HIS A 81 -3.18 22.54 -8.31
CA HIS A 81 -1.91 23.24 -8.15
C HIS A 81 -1.35 23.84 -9.44
N GLY A 82 -2.11 23.77 -10.55
CA GLY A 82 -1.77 24.41 -11.83
C GLY A 82 -1.16 23.47 -12.87
N ILE A 83 -1.15 22.15 -12.63
CA ILE A 83 -0.62 21.15 -13.55
C ILE A 83 -1.76 20.60 -14.40
N VAL A 84 -1.84 21.04 -15.66
CA VAL A 84 -2.99 20.80 -16.53
C VAL A 84 -2.71 19.75 -17.60
N ASP A 85 -1.46 19.63 -18.04
CA ASP A 85 -1.05 18.64 -19.04
C ASP A 85 -0.78 17.28 -18.38
N ASN A 86 -1.51 16.27 -18.84
CA ASN A 86 -1.21 14.88 -18.54
C ASN A 86 -0.69 14.19 -19.81
N PRO A 87 0.64 14.18 -20.06
CA PRO A 87 1.22 13.47 -21.20
C PRO A 87 1.13 11.94 -21.06
N PHE A 88 0.75 11.42 -19.89
CA PHE A 88 0.56 10.00 -19.69
C PHE A 88 -0.88 9.62 -20.04
N PRO A 89 -1.10 8.65 -20.95
CA PRO A 89 -2.44 8.11 -21.18
C PRO A 89 -3.01 7.56 -19.87
N ASP A 90 -4.33 7.41 -19.76
CA ASP A 90 -4.95 6.72 -18.63
C ASP A 90 -4.35 5.31 -18.53
N VAL A 91 -3.32 5.15 -17.71
CA VAL A 91 -2.70 3.86 -17.47
C VAL A 91 -3.70 3.08 -16.65
N GLU A 92 -4.23 1.98 -17.20
CA GLU A 92 -4.94 1.00 -16.38
C GLU A 92 -3.94 0.41 -15.40
N LEU A 93 -3.94 0.96 -14.18
CA LEU A 93 -3.10 0.52 -13.09
C LEU A 93 -3.65 -0.78 -12.56
N ASN A 94 -3.15 -1.88 -13.10
CA ASN A 94 -3.40 -3.21 -12.56
C ASN A 94 -2.76 -3.31 -11.18
N ASN A 95 -3.55 -3.01 -10.14
CA ASN A 95 -3.21 -3.18 -8.72
C ASN A 95 -2.08 -2.29 -8.18
N GLN A 96 -1.57 -1.35 -8.99
CA GLN A 96 -0.55 -0.41 -8.55
C GLN A 96 -1.23 0.87 -8.06
N SER A 97 -0.86 1.31 -6.86
CA SER A 97 -1.18 2.69 -6.47
C SER A 97 -0.24 3.62 -7.22
N VAL A 98 -0.74 4.75 -7.72
CA VAL A 98 0.09 5.77 -8.38
C VAL A 98 0.03 7.06 -7.59
N VAL A 99 1.16 7.73 -7.49
CA VAL A 99 1.20 9.17 -7.18
C VAL A 99 1.83 9.91 -8.35
N TYR A 100 1.27 11.07 -8.63
CA TYR A 100 1.72 11.95 -9.68
C TYR A 100 2.68 12.98 -9.06
N VAL A 101 3.74 13.32 -9.80
CA VAL A 101 4.73 14.33 -9.40
C VAL A 101 4.69 15.45 -10.41
N GLY A 102 4.32 16.65 -9.96
CA GLY A 102 4.32 17.85 -10.75
C GLY A 102 5.41 18.82 -10.32
N VAL A 103 6.00 19.50 -11.30
CA VAL A 103 7.02 20.53 -11.11
C VAL A 103 6.56 21.77 -11.86
N ASP A 104 6.39 22.85 -11.11
CA ASP A 104 5.80 24.11 -11.55
C ASP A 104 4.42 23.91 -12.22
N SER A 105 4.32 24.03 -13.54
CA SER A 105 3.06 23.83 -14.29
C SER A 105 2.99 22.52 -15.07
N ALA A 106 4.01 21.66 -14.95
CA ALA A 106 4.13 20.45 -15.75
C ALA A 106 4.04 19.19 -14.90
N LEU A 107 3.44 18.14 -15.48
CA LEU A 107 3.46 16.81 -14.88
C LEU A 107 4.81 16.15 -15.19
N ALA A 108 5.68 16.12 -14.19
CA ALA A 108 7.05 15.64 -14.34
C ALA A 108 7.15 14.12 -14.41
N GLY A 109 6.27 13.41 -13.71
CA GLY A 109 6.27 11.95 -13.74
C GLY A 109 5.25 11.29 -12.83
N LEU A 110 5.35 9.97 -12.75
CA LEU A 110 4.50 9.08 -11.97
C LEU A 110 5.39 8.18 -11.12
N ILE A 111 5.00 7.89 -9.88
CA ILE A 111 5.63 6.88 -9.04
C ILE A 111 4.58 5.81 -8.75
N TYR A 112 4.90 4.57 -9.11
CA TYR A 112 4.08 3.40 -8.83
C TYR A 112 4.47 2.76 -7.51
N PHE A 113 3.47 2.33 -6.76
CA PHE A 113 3.64 1.51 -5.56
C PHE A 113 3.03 0.14 -5.81
N GLU A 114 3.78 -0.87 -5.41
CA GLU A 114 3.32 -2.24 -5.33
C GLU A 114 3.36 -2.68 -3.87
N ASP A 115 2.24 -3.18 -3.37
CA ASP A 115 2.23 -3.90 -2.11
C ASP A 115 2.95 -5.23 -2.34
N LYS A 116 4.17 -5.32 -1.80
CA LYS A 116 4.95 -6.55 -1.88
C LYS A 116 4.32 -7.62 -1.01
N ILE A 117 4.10 -8.78 -1.62
CA ILE A 117 3.75 -9.99 -0.88
C ILE A 117 4.92 -10.34 0.03
N ARG A 118 4.62 -10.64 1.30
CA ARG A 118 5.65 -11.04 2.28
C ARG A 118 6.38 -12.29 1.80
N GLU A 119 7.70 -12.27 1.88
CA GLU A 119 8.57 -13.35 1.40
C GLU A 119 8.25 -14.70 2.07
N ASP A 120 7.77 -14.68 3.32
CA ASP A 120 7.41 -15.88 4.07
C ASP A 120 5.95 -16.35 3.88
N ALA A 121 5.12 -15.61 3.14
CA ALA A 121 3.69 -15.92 3.00
C ALA A 121 3.45 -17.25 2.28
N LEU A 122 4.13 -17.49 1.14
CA LEU A 122 3.99 -18.74 0.38
C LEU A 122 4.33 -19.96 1.25
N HIS A 123 5.47 -19.90 1.94
CA HIS A 123 5.91 -20.99 2.82
C HIS A 123 4.91 -21.27 3.95
N VAL A 124 4.31 -20.23 4.53
CA VAL A 124 3.30 -20.36 5.58
C VAL A 124 2.04 -21.02 5.04
N VAL A 125 1.53 -20.57 3.90
CA VAL A 125 0.34 -21.17 3.27
C VAL A 125 0.59 -22.64 2.95
N GLU A 126 1.75 -22.97 2.38
CA GLU A 126 2.11 -24.36 2.10
C GLU A 126 2.19 -25.21 3.38
N THR A 127 2.77 -24.67 4.44
CA THR A 127 2.96 -25.39 5.71
C THR A 127 1.60 -25.69 6.37
N LEU A 128 0.73 -24.68 6.48
CA LEU A 128 -0.60 -24.84 7.04
C LEU A 128 -1.47 -25.77 6.16
N SER A 129 -1.36 -25.67 4.84
CA SER A 129 -2.06 -26.56 3.91
C SER A 129 -1.62 -28.03 4.08
N LYS A 130 -0.31 -28.29 4.24
CA LYS A 130 0.23 -29.63 4.54
C LYS A 130 -0.25 -30.18 5.89
N GLN A 131 -0.62 -29.32 6.84
CA GLN A 131 -1.24 -29.70 8.11
C GLN A 131 -2.75 -29.95 7.99
N GLY A 132 -3.34 -29.81 6.81
CA GLY A 132 -4.78 -30.00 6.56
C GLY A 132 -5.64 -28.80 6.97
N ILE A 133 -5.04 -27.64 7.24
CA ILE A 133 -5.76 -26.43 7.62
C ILE A 133 -6.38 -25.79 6.37
N ASN A 134 -7.67 -25.45 6.46
CA ASN A 134 -8.37 -24.74 5.41
C ASN A 134 -8.08 -23.24 5.48
N ILE A 135 -7.35 -22.73 4.49
CA ILE A 135 -6.92 -21.33 4.41
C ILE A 135 -7.85 -20.56 3.47
N TYR A 136 -8.31 -19.40 3.93
CA TYR A 136 -9.11 -18.46 3.16
C TYR A 136 -8.44 -17.10 3.18
N MET A 137 -8.61 -16.31 2.12
CA MET A 137 -8.13 -14.92 2.07
C MET A 137 -9.30 -13.96 1.96
N LEU A 138 -9.33 -12.96 2.84
CA LEU A 138 -10.36 -11.91 2.86
C LEU A 138 -9.69 -10.55 2.65
N SER A 139 -9.86 -9.96 1.47
CA SER A 139 -9.31 -8.64 1.13
C SER A 139 -10.42 -7.62 0.88
N GLY A 140 -10.13 -6.35 1.21
CA GLY A 140 -10.93 -5.20 0.80
C GLY A 140 -10.62 -4.72 -0.62
N ASP A 141 -9.58 -5.27 -1.25
CA ASP A 141 -9.14 -4.88 -2.59
C ASP A 141 -10.06 -5.43 -3.68
N LYS A 142 -9.91 -4.89 -4.88
CA LYS A 142 -10.59 -5.37 -6.08
C LYS A 142 -10.26 -6.85 -6.34
N LYS A 143 -11.21 -7.54 -6.96
CA LYS A 143 -11.10 -8.96 -7.32
C LYS A 143 -9.78 -9.35 -8.00
N ASN A 144 -9.36 -8.60 -9.02
CA ASN A 144 -8.11 -8.91 -9.73
C ASN A 144 -6.87 -8.83 -8.83
N THR A 145 -6.86 -7.90 -7.86
CA THR A 145 -5.78 -7.74 -6.88
C THR A 145 -5.72 -8.92 -5.93
N ALA A 146 -6.85 -9.24 -5.29
CA ALA A 146 -6.94 -10.34 -4.35
C ALA A 146 -6.61 -11.67 -5.04
N GLU A 147 -7.16 -11.95 -6.21
CA GLU A 147 -6.91 -13.21 -6.93
C GLU A 147 -5.44 -13.34 -7.36
N TYR A 148 -4.79 -12.25 -7.76
CA TYR A 148 -3.37 -12.24 -8.08
C TYR A 148 -2.53 -12.60 -6.84
N VAL A 149 -2.75 -11.91 -5.71
CA VAL A 149 -2.02 -12.19 -4.45
C VAL A 149 -2.22 -13.64 -4.01
N ALA A 150 -3.46 -14.15 -4.05
CA ALA A 150 -3.77 -15.53 -3.70
C ALA A 150 -3.00 -16.53 -4.56
N SER A 151 -2.91 -16.28 -5.88
CA SER A 151 -2.18 -17.14 -6.80
C SER A 151 -0.68 -17.22 -6.49
N MET A 152 -0.09 -16.10 -6.05
CA MET A 152 1.34 -16.03 -5.70
C MET A 152 1.68 -16.79 -4.42
N VAL A 153 0.71 -16.97 -3.51
CA VAL A 153 0.90 -17.68 -2.24
C VAL A 153 0.26 -19.08 -2.22
N GLY A 154 -0.35 -19.52 -3.32
CA GLY A 154 -0.94 -20.86 -3.45
C GLY A 154 -2.31 -21.03 -2.77
N ILE A 155 -3.08 -19.94 -2.58
CA ILE A 155 -4.47 -20.02 -2.11
C ILE A 155 -5.40 -20.19 -3.31
N ASP A 156 -6.26 -21.21 -3.27
CA ASP A 156 -7.24 -21.47 -4.32
C ASP A 156 -8.20 -20.29 -4.48
N LYS A 157 -8.47 -19.92 -5.74
CA LYS A 157 -9.32 -18.79 -6.13
C LYS A 157 -10.74 -18.85 -5.53
N THR A 158 -11.27 -20.06 -5.30
CA THR A 158 -12.57 -20.29 -4.64
C THR A 158 -12.57 -19.98 -3.14
N LYS A 159 -11.39 -19.84 -2.54
CA LYS A 159 -11.18 -19.49 -1.12
C LYS A 159 -10.78 -18.02 -0.93
N VAL A 160 -10.95 -17.19 -1.97
CA VAL A 160 -10.67 -15.75 -1.95
C VAL A 160 -11.96 -14.96 -1.95
N LEU A 161 -12.13 -14.11 -0.95
CA LEU A 161 -13.19 -13.10 -0.88
C LEU A 161 -12.52 -11.73 -1.06
N SER A 162 -12.99 -10.96 -2.03
CA SER A 162 -12.47 -9.63 -2.40
C SER A 162 -13.54 -8.57 -2.20
N GLU A 163 -13.13 -7.30 -2.14
CA GLU A 163 -14.00 -6.14 -1.89
C GLU A 163 -14.82 -6.28 -0.58
N VAL A 164 -14.28 -7.02 0.39
CA VAL A 164 -14.95 -7.37 1.64
C VAL A 164 -14.83 -6.25 2.66
N LYS A 165 -15.98 -5.78 3.16
CA LYS A 165 -16.05 -4.77 4.23
C LYS A 165 -15.74 -5.39 5.60
N PRO A 166 -15.32 -4.60 6.60
CA PRO A 166 -15.03 -5.10 7.95
C PRO A 166 -16.15 -5.96 8.57
N LYS A 167 -17.42 -5.56 8.39
CA LYS A 167 -18.58 -6.31 8.87
C LYS A 167 -18.72 -7.68 8.19
N GLU A 168 -18.42 -7.75 6.89
CA GLU A 168 -18.51 -8.97 6.10
C GLU A 168 -17.42 -9.97 6.48
N LYS A 169 -16.20 -9.50 6.81
CA LYS A 169 -15.14 -10.36 7.36
C LYS A 169 -15.61 -11.08 8.63
N LYS A 170 -16.22 -10.35 9.56
CA LYS A 170 -16.80 -10.92 10.80
C LYS A 170 -17.92 -11.92 10.52
N MET A 171 -18.81 -11.63 9.58
CA MET A 171 -19.90 -12.55 9.22
C MET A 171 -19.35 -13.87 8.68
N PHE A 172 -18.34 -13.80 7.80
CA PHE A 172 -17.69 -14.99 7.24
C PHE A 172 -17.04 -15.87 8.33
N ILE A 173 -16.33 -15.26 9.29
CA ILE A 173 -15.78 -15.99 10.44
C ILE A 173 -16.90 -16.70 11.22
N SER A 174 -17.99 -15.98 11.50
CA SER A 174 -19.14 -16.53 12.22
C SER A 174 -19.79 -17.71 11.47
N GLU A 175 -19.84 -17.68 10.14
CA GLU A 175 -20.34 -18.78 9.32
C GLU A 175 -19.44 -20.01 9.36
N LEU A 176 -18.11 -19.82 9.34
CA LEU A 176 -17.17 -20.92 9.51
C LEU A 176 -17.31 -21.57 10.90
N GLN A 177 -17.43 -20.76 11.95
CA GLN A 177 -17.60 -21.23 13.34
C GLN A 177 -18.90 -22.01 13.54
N LYS A 178 -20.02 -21.57 12.93
CA LYS A 178 -21.30 -22.31 12.95
C LYS A 178 -21.18 -23.73 12.39
N ASN A 179 -20.24 -23.95 11.47
CA ASN A 179 -19.94 -25.27 10.90
C ASN A 179 -18.95 -26.07 11.77
N GLN A 180 -18.89 -25.79 13.08
CA GLN A 180 -18.02 -26.44 14.08
C GLN A 180 -16.52 -26.37 13.77
N LYS A 181 -16.09 -25.37 12.99
CA LYS A 181 -14.66 -25.11 12.75
C LYS A 181 -14.13 -24.18 13.84
N VAL A 182 -12.92 -24.46 14.30
CA VAL A 182 -12.12 -23.47 15.04
C VAL A 182 -11.46 -22.55 14.02
N VAL A 183 -11.65 -21.24 14.18
CA VAL A 183 -11.18 -20.22 13.24
C VAL A 183 -10.08 -19.40 13.87
N ALA A 184 -8.89 -19.43 13.27
CA ALA A 184 -7.85 -18.45 13.49
C ALA A 184 -7.93 -17.36 12.42
N MET A 185 -7.89 -16.10 12.84
CA MET A 185 -7.84 -14.93 11.95
C MET A 185 -6.50 -14.24 12.09
N VAL A 186 -5.82 -13.97 10.98
CA VAL A 186 -4.58 -13.17 10.95
C VAL A 186 -4.87 -11.83 10.27
N GLY A 187 -4.46 -10.73 10.87
CA GLY A 187 -4.66 -9.37 10.33
C GLY A 187 -3.71 -8.35 10.96
N ASP A 188 -3.61 -7.17 10.35
CA ASP A 188 -2.65 -6.13 10.73
C ASP A 188 -3.29 -4.77 11.01
N GLY A 189 -4.54 -4.56 10.60
CA GLY A 189 -5.17 -3.25 10.57
C GLY A 189 -6.35 -3.04 11.52
N ILE A 190 -6.69 -1.76 11.72
CA ILE A 190 -7.92 -1.31 12.39
C ILE A 190 -9.16 -1.95 11.75
N ASN A 191 -9.14 -2.13 10.43
CA ASN A 191 -10.23 -2.74 9.67
C ASN A 191 -10.47 -4.21 10.01
N ASP A 192 -9.47 -4.90 10.56
CA ASP A 192 -9.56 -6.31 10.94
C ASP A 192 -9.87 -6.53 12.40
N ALA A 193 -9.81 -5.49 13.24
CA ALA A 193 -10.00 -5.62 14.70
C ALA A 193 -11.32 -6.34 15.07
N ALA A 194 -12.43 -6.01 14.40
CA ALA A 194 -13.71 -6.67 14.66
C ALA A 194 -13.74 -8.14 14.22
N ALA A 195 -12.98 -8.49 13.18
CA ALA A 195 -12.86 -9.86 12.68
C ALA A 195 -11.92 -10.68 13.60
N LEU A 196 -10.78 -10.11 13.97
CA LEU A 196 -9.82 -10.67 14.94
C LEU A 196 -10.49 -10.99 16.27
N ALA A 197 -11.26 -10.05 16.83
CA ALA A 197 -12.00 -10.23 18.08
C ALA A 197 -13.12 -11.29 18.01
N SER A 198 -13.59 -11.61 16.81
CA SER A 198 -14.67 -12.60 16.61
C SER A 198 -14.17 -14.02 16.34
N ALA A 199 -12.90 -14.17 15.96
CA ALA A 199 -12.28 -15.46 15.74
C ALA A 199 -12.03 -16.18 17.07
N ASP A 200 -11.91 -17.51 17.03
CA ASP A 200 -11.52 -18.29 18.21
C ASP A 200 -10.08 -17.95 18.62
N ILE A 201 -9.24 -17.66 17.63
CA ILE A 201 -7.87 -17.18 17.83
C ILE A 201 -7.61 -15.98 16.91
N GLY A 202 -7.61 -14.77 17.48
CA GLY A 202 -7.17 -13.57 16.77
C GLY A 202 -5.65 -13.42 16.83
N ILE A 203 -4.98 -13.28 15.68
CA ILE A 203 -3.53 -13.13 15.56
C ILE A 203 -3.23 -11.79 14.87
N ALA A 204 -2.67 -10.83 15.60
CA ALA A 204 -2.27 -9.54 15.05
C ALA A 204 -0.81 -9.55 14.56
N MET A 205 -0.54 -8.86 13.45
CA MET A 205 0.82 -8.57 13.02
C MET A 205 1.43 -7.43 13.86
N GLY A 206 2.65 -7.63 14.37
CA GLY A 206 3.25 -6.74 15.37
C GLY A 206 3.74 -5.37 14.88
N GLU A 207 3.57 -5.02 13.60
CA GLU A 207 3.91 -3.67 13.12
C GLU A 207 2.86 -2.59 13.47
N GLY A 208 1.74 -2.99 14.08
CA GLY A 208 0.68 -2.08 14.53
C GLY A 208 0.39 -2.20 16.02
N VAL A 209 1.06 -1.41 16.86
CA VAL A 209 0.52 -1.09 18.18
C VAL A 209 -0.75 -0.27 17.94
N GLY A 210 -1.92 -0.82 18.27
CA GLY A 210 -3.21 -0.23 17.96
C GLY A 210 -4.36 -1.23 18.10
N ALA A 211 -5.53 -0.85 17.58
CA ALA A 211 -6.79 -1.56 17.82
C ALA A 211 -6.79 -3.06 17.45
N ALA A 212 -5.98 -3.50 16.49
CA ALA A 212 -5.83 -4.92 16.14
C ALA A 212 -5.08 -5.73 17.21
N SER A 213 -3.99 -5.18 17.74
CA SER A 213 -3.19 -5.82 18.79
C SER A 213 -3.98 -5.94 20.10
N ASP A 214 -4.74 -4.90 20.48
CA ASP A 214 -5.49 -4.84 21.74
C ASP A 214 -6.60 -5.91 21.85
N VAL A 215 -7.12 -6.36 20.71
CA VAL A 215 -8.23 -7.33 20.65
C VAL A 215 -7.77 -8.73 20.24
N SER A 216 -6.49 -8.91 19.95
CA SER A 216 -5.92 -10.18 19.50
C SER A 216 -5.44 -11.04 20.66
N SER A 217 -5.57 -12.35 20.51
CA SER A 217 -5.06 -13.34 21.47
C SER A 217 -3.54 -13.51 21.35
N ILE A 218 -2.99 -13.29 20.16
CA ILE A 218 -1.56 -13.47 19.84
C ILE A 218 -1.10 -12.27 19.01
N VAL A 219 0.08 -11.72 19.33
CA VAL A 219 0.74 -10.68 18.54
C VAL A 219 2.07 -11.21 18.00
N LEU A 220 2.26 -11.18 16.68
CA LEU A 220 3.46 -11.68 16.01
C LEU A 220 4.57 -10.62 15.99
N MET A 221 5.52 -10.74 16.91
CA MET A 221 6.66 -9.83 17.02
C MET A 221 7.55 -9.87 15.78
N GLY A 222 8.00 -8.71 15.32
CA GLY A 222 8.89 -8.60 14.15
C GLY A 222 8.22 -8.89 12.81
N ASN A 223 6.88 -8.89 12.75
CA ASN A 223 6.11 -8.86 11.51
C ASN A 223 6.36 -10.06 10.56
N ARG A 224 6.62 -11.24 11.12
CA ARG A 224 6.87 -12.48 10.36
C ARG A 224 5.69 -13.45 10.45
N LEU A 225 5.07 -13.77 9.32
CA LEU A 225 3.98 -14.76 9.21
C LEU A 225 4.45 -16.18 9.54
N SER A 226 5.73 -16.47 9.33
CA SER A 226 6.40 -17.73 9.67
C SER A 226 6.32 -18.13 11.15
N GLN A 227 5.75 -17.28 12.01
CA GLN A 227 5.45 -17.60 13.40
C GLN A 227 4.10 -18.28 13.60
N VAL A 228 3.16 -18.19 12.64
CA VAL A 228 1.82 -18.79 12.74
C VAL A 228 1.84 -20.33 12.78
N PRO A 229 2.61 -21.05 11.93
CA PRO A 229 2.57 -22.52 11.92
C PRO A 229 3.39 -23.20 13.05
N LYS A 230 3.91 -22.42 14.01
CA LYS A 230 4.74 -22.92 15.13
C LYS A 230 3.88 -23.27 16.35
#